data_AF-A0ABD7C7R5-F1
#
_entry.id   AF-A0ABD7C7R5-F1
#
_cell.length_a   1.000
_cell.length_b   1.000
_cell.length_c   1.000
_cell.angle_alpha   90.00
_cell.angle_beta   90.00
_cell.angle_gamma   90.00
#
_symmetry.space_group_name_H-M   'P 1'
#
loop_
_entity.id
_entity.type
_entity.pdbx_description
1 polymer ?
#
loop_
_entity_poly.entity_id
_entity_poly.type
_entity_poly.pdbx_seq_one_letter_code
_entity_poly.pdbx_strand_id
1 'polypeptide(L)'
;MRLHKGVSVCSLATVLAVLMLAPVATTAAAEVIEVQEECVPFRIAGNVFHQRCTSYVVYDDGTREVTSHYNRDENGMIYDP
;
A
#
# COMPACT_ATOMS: atom_id res chain seq x y z
N MET A 1 -66.52 -21.45 -7.95
CA MET A 1 -65.28 -20.92 -7.34
C MET A 1 -64.08 -21.69 -7.89
N ARG A 2 -63.21 -21.04 -8.68
CA ARG A 2 -61.83 -21.52 -8.95
C ARG A 2 -60.93 -20.29 -8.93
N LEU A 3 -59.99 -20.29 -7.98
CA LEU A 3 -59.11 -19.18 -7.65
C LEU A 3 -57.92 -19.18 -8.63
N HIS A 4 -57.73 -18.09 -9.37
CA HIS A 4 -56.51 -17.85 -10.15
C HIS A 4 -55.34 -17.63 -9.19
N LYS A 5 -54.35 -18.53 -9.19
CA LYS A 5 -53.04 -18.31 -8.56
C LYS A 5 -52.19 -17.43 -9.47
N GLY A 6 -52.26 -16.12 -9.26
CA GLY A 6 -51.30 -15.17 -9.81
C GLY A 6 -49.99 -15.29 -9.02
N VAL A 7 -48.94 -15.81 -9.65
CA VAL A 7 -47.57 -15.70 -9.13
C VAL A 7 -47.16 -14.25 -9.33
N SER A 8 -46.96 -13.52 -8.23
CA SER A 8 -46.45 -12.15 -8.23
C SER A 8 -44.98 -12.16 -8.67
N VAL A 9 -44.70 -11.72 -9.90
CA VAL A 9 -43.34 -11.65 -10.48
C VAL A 9 -42.65 -10.30 -10.18
N CYS A 10 -43.27 -9.40 -9.41
CA CYS A 10 -42.79 -8.01 -9.28
C CYS A 10 -41.63 -7.77 -8.28
N SER A 11 -41.04 -8.80 -7.66
CA SER A 11 -40.04 -8.60 -6.60
C SER A 11 -38.57 -8.80 -7.02
N LEU A 12 -38.29 -9.25 -8.25
CA LEU A 12 -36.92 -9.51 -8.70
C LEU A 12 -36.22 -8.30 -9.35
N ALA A 13 -36.99 -7.36 -9.92
CA ALA A 13 -36.43 -6.20 -10.61
C ALA A 13 -35.85 -5.15 -9.66
N THR A 14 -36.39 -5.05 -8.45
CA THR A 14 -35.97 -4.04 -7.46
C THR A 14 -34.63 -4.38 -6.81
N VAL A 15 -34.31 -5.67 -6.63
CA VAL A 15 -33.02 -6.11 -6.05
C VAL A 15 -31.86 -5.81 -7.01
N LEU A 16 -32.07 -5.97 -8.32
CA LEU A 16 -31.03 -5.71 -9.32
C LEU A 16 -30.67 -4.22 -9.43
N ALA A 17 -31.65 -3.32 -9.26
CA ALA A 17 -31.44 -1.89 -9.32
C ALA A 17 -30.60 -1.35 -8.13
N VAL A 18 -30.68 -1.98 -6.96
CA VAL A 18 -29.93 -1.58 -5.76
C VAL A 18 -28.44 -1.97 -5.86
N LEU A 19 -28.11 -3.07 -6.56
CA LEU A 19 -26.72 -3.48 -6.79
C LEU A 19 -25.96 -2.52 -7.73
N MET A 20 -26.66 -1.83 -8.63
CA MET A 20 -26.07 -0.84 -9.55
C MET A 20 -25.71 0.50 -8.88
N LEU A 21 -26.20 0.73 -7.66
CA LEU A 21 -25.91 1.91 -6.84
C LEU A 21 -24.78 1.66 -5.84
N ALA A 22 -24.19 0.45 -5.83
CA ALA A 22 -23.00 0.21 -5.04
C ALA A 22 -21.91 1.18 -5.52
N PRO A 23 -21.39 2.06 -4.65
CA PRO A 23 -20.28 2.91 -5.04
C PRO A 23 -19.16 2.00 -5.51
N VAL A 24 -18.80 2.11 -6.78
CA VAL A 24 -17.54 1.57 -7.28
C VAL A 24 -16.50 2.32 -6.47
N ALA A 25 -15.96 1.66 -5.44
CA ALA A 25 -14.83 2.19 -4.69
C ALA A 25 -13.69 2.33 -5.70
N THR A 26 -13.55 3.52 -6.26
CA THR A 26 -12.35 3.91 -6.98
C THR A 26 -11.24 3.82 -5.95
N THR A 27 -10.40 2.81 -6.07
CA THR A 27 -9.15 2.75 -5.33
C THR A 27 -8.30 3.92 -5.84
N ALA A 28 -8.36 5.05 -5.15
CA ALA A 28 -7.36 6.09 -5.34
C ALA A 28 -6.00 5.43 -5.09
N ALA A 29 -5.03 5.69 -5.97
CA ALA A 29 -3.66 5.26 -5.72
C ALA A 29 -3.17 6.00 -4.46
N ALA A 30 -2.55 5.27 -3.54
CA ALA A 30 -2.02 5.85 -2.31
C ALA A 30 -0.98 6.93 -2.65
N GLU A 31 -1.04 8.06 -1.95
CA GLU A 31 -0.16 9.20 -2.19
C GLU A 31 1.12 9.10 -1.35
N VAL A 32 2.25 9.49 -1.91
CA VAL A 32 3.52 9.55 -1.17
C VAL A 32 3.50 10.72 -0.20
N ILE A 33 3.65 10.45 1.09
CA ILE A 33 3.66 11.48 2.14
C ILE A 33 5.05 11.75 2.72
N GLU A 34 5.96 10.78 2.70
CA GLU A 34 7.27 10.91 3.32
C GLU A 34 8.31 9.95 2.68
N VAL A 35 9.58 10.32 2.75
CA VAL A 35 10.71 9.39 2.56
C VAL A 35 11.39 9.17 3.89
N GLN A 36 11.39 7.93 4.36
CA GLN A 36 12.04 7.52 5.61
C GLN A 36 13.31 6.73 5.33
N GLU A 37 14.29 6.84 6.23
CA GLU A 37 15.58 6.15 6.12
C GLU A 37 15.88 5.42 7.43
N GLU A 38 16.27 4.15 7.32
CA GLU A 38 16.70 3.32 8.44
C GLU A 38 18.11 2.83 8.20
N CYS A 39 19.04 3.12 9.11
CA CYS A 39 20.44 2.76 9.00
C CYS A 39 20.91 1.91 10.19
N VAL A 40 21.65 0.83 9.90
CA VAL A 40 22.27 -0.05 10.91
C VAL A 40 23.79 0.03 10.80
N PRO A 41 24.52 0.35 11.89
CA PRO A 41 25.97 0.41 11.86
C PRO A 41 26.60 -0.99 11.77
N PHE A 42 27.69 -1.11 11.01
CA PHE A 42 28.52 -2.31 10.88
C PHE A 42 30.00 -1.96 10.77
N ARG A 43 30.89 -2.89 11.11
CA ARG A 43 32.35 -2.70 10.98
C ARG A 43 32.86 -3.35 9.71
N ILE A 44 33.71 -2.64 8.96
CA ILE A 44 34.43 -3.19 7.80
C ILE A 44 35.80 -3.72 8.23
N ALA A 45 36.60 -2.89 8.90
CA ALA A 45 37.94 -3.24 9.37
C ALA A 45 38.35 -2.40 10.59
N GLY A 46 38.90 -3.03 11.62
CA GLY A 46 39.36 -2.34 12.83
C GLY A 46 38.26 -1.53 13.52
N ASN A 47 38.47 -0.21 13.62
CA ASN A 47 37.54 0.75 14.23
C ASN A 47 36.77 1.58 13.20
N VAL A 48 36.76 1.17 11.93
CA VAL A 48 36.01 1.85 10.86
C VAL A 48 34.56 1.35 10.85
N PHE A 49 33.61 2.26 11.06
CA PHE A 49 32.18 1.98 11.11
C PHE A 49 31.45 2.54 9.90
N HIS A 50 30.81 1.67 9.14
CA HIS A 50 29.92 2.07 8.06
C HIS A 50 28.48 1.84 8.50
N GLN A 51 27.52 2.38 7.77
CA GLN A 51 26.10 2.17 8.01
C GLN A 51 25.49 1.51 6.80
N ARG A 52 24.64 0.50 7.00
CA ARG A 52 23.79 -0.06 5.94
C ARG A 52 22.42 0.56 6.07
N CYS A 53 22.00 1.29 5.05
CA CYS A 53 20.78 2.07 5.02
C CYS A 53 19.77 1.46 4.06
N THR A 54 18.49 1.52 4.44
CA THR A 54 17.34 1.24 3.57
C THR A 54 16.46 2.48 3.53
N SER A 55 16.15 2.95 2.34
CA SER A 55 15.20 4.05 2.15
C SER A 55 13.82 3.50 1.81
N TYR A 56 12.80 4.14 2.35
CA TYR A 56 11.40 3.79 2.15
C TYR A 56 10.62 5.01 1.70
N VAL A 57 9.72 4.80 0.74
CA VAL A 57 8.62 5.72 0.50
C VAL A 57 7.46 5.29 1.39
N VAL A 58 6.89 6.24 2.12
CA VAL A 58 5.73 6.03 3.00
C VAL A 58 4.52 6.67 2.34
N TYR A 59 3.45 5.90 2.26
CA TYR A 59 2.19 6.33 1.69
C TYR A 59 1.20 6.76 2.76
N ASP A 60 0.19 7.53 2.37
CA ASP A 60 -0.88 8.03 3.24
C ASP A 60 -1.74 6.93 3.87
N ASP A 61 -1.81 5.77 3.23
CA ASP A 61 -2.44 4.56 3.76
C ASP A 61 -1.58 3.81 4.80
N GLY A 62 -0.37 4.31 5.08
CA GLY A 62 0.58 3.73 6.03
C GLY A 62 1.43 2.60 5.45
N THR A 63 1.27 2.24 4.18
CA THR A 63 2.16 1.30 3.51
C THR A 63 3.55 1.91 3.32
N ARG A 64 4.57 1.05 3.31
CA ARG A 64 5.97 1.44 3.12
C ARG A 64 6.56 0.60 2.00
N GLU A 65 7.15 1.23 1.01
CA GLU A 65 7.84 0.56 -0.10
C GLU A 65 9.34 0.86 -0.04
N VAL A 66 10.16 -0.17 -0.15
CA VAL A 66 11.61 -0.02 -0.22
C VAL A 66 11.99 0.60 -1.56
N THR A 67 12.74 1.69 -1.53
CA THR A 67 13.23 2.36 -2.73
C THR A 67 14.71 2.14 -3.00
N SER A 68 15.52 1.92 -1.97
CA SER A 68 16.95 1.70 -2.14
C SER A 68 17.58 0.96 -0.96
N HIS A 69 18.67 0.27 -1.26
CA HIS A 69 19.61 -0.26 -0.28
C HIS A 69 21.00 0.25 -0.63
N TYR A 70 21.67 0.86 0.34
CA TYR A 70 23.00 1.40 0.14
C TYR A 70 23.78 1.40 1.45
N ASN A 71 25.10 1.54 1.35
CA ASN A 71 25.95 1.75 2.51
C ASN A 71 26.43 3.21 2.57
N ARG A 72 26.68 3.72 3.77
CA ARG A 72 27.27 5.04 4.02
C ARG A 72 28.55 4.88 4.84
N ASP A 73 29.66 5.46 4.38
CA ASP A 73 30.92 5.46 5.14
C ASP A 73 30.94 6.55 6.22
N GLU A 74 32.03 6.62 6.98
CA GLU A 74 32.21 7.60 8.08
C GLU A 74 32.23 9.06 7.61
N ASN A 75 32.51 9.28 6.32
CA ASN A 75 32.56 10.60 5.70
C ASN A 75 31.21 10.97 5.06
N GLY A 76 30.22 10.09 5.11
CA GLY A 76 28.92 10.29 4.47
C GLY A 76 28.85 9.87 3.01
N MET A 77 29.90 9.24 2.46
CA MET A 77 29.89 8.75 1.08
C MET A 77 29.00 7.52 0.94
N ILE A 78 28.14 7.56 -0.07
CA ILE A 78 27.22 6.47 -0.40
C ILE A 78 27.88 5.52 -1.40
N TYR A 79 27.75 4.22 -1.16
CA TYR A 79 28.24 3.17 -2.03
C TYR A 79 27.34 1.93 -1.98
N ASP A 80 27.49 1.05 -2.96
CA ASP A 80 26.66 -0.16 -3.05
C ASP A 80 26.95 -1.16 -1.90
N PRO A 81 25.94 -1.96 -1.48
CA PRO A 81 25.99 -2.86 -0.33
C PRO A 81 27.15 -3.86 -0.23
#